data_AF-A0A8T2HJN0-F1
#
_entry.id   AF-A0A8T2HJN0-F1
#
_cell.length_a   1.000
_cell.length_b   1.000
_cell.length_c   1.000
_cell.angle_alpha   90.00
_cell.angle_beta   90.00
_cell.angle_gamma   90.00
#
_symmetry.space_group_name_H-M   'P 1'
#
loop_
_entity.id
_entity.type
_entity.pdbx_description
1 polymer ?
#
loop_
_entity_poly.entity_id
_entity_poly.type
_entity_poly.pdbx_seq_one_letter_code
_entity_poly.pdbx_strand_id
1 'polypeptide(L)'
;MKECRFVLLRPDWSSTGSGIFKGGRIYGGSYNEGEAYLYFCRAALEYLVHSGRQPDIIHAHEWQASAVPMLFWDYFSNKLPGARPALTIHNMDNSGECRQDEFAATGVSGEVFADVEKALDERTIGHNPERLCLLKGGIVYSSVVTTVSPTYAMETMTGGAAGWLRSTLSRPEVGDKYWGVLNGIDTEMWNPATDPLIPACFSAAVPDGKALCKRFFTARFWHGYFTR
;
A
#
# COMPACT_ATOMS: atom_id res chain seq x y z
N MET A 1 18.70 -5.32 18.45
CA MET A 1 17.55 -5.27 17.51
C MET A 1 16.57 -6.36 17.89
N LYS A 2 15.28 -6.06 18.00
CA LYS A 2 14.26 -7.13 18.08
C LYS A 2 14.29 -7.90 16.76
N GLU A 3 14.24 -9.22 16.84
CA GLU A 3 14.25 -10.11 15.67
C GLU A 3 13.01 -9.84 14.81
N CYS A 4 13.18 -9.37 13.58
CA CYS A 4 12.08 -9.26 12.61
C CYS A 4 11.87 -10.62 11.96
N ARG A 5 10.65 -11.16 12.04
CA ARG A 5 10.30 -12.45 11.44
C ARG A 5 9.46 -12.23 10.21
N PHE A 6 9.97 -12.68 9.07
CA PHE A 6 9.23 -12.66 7.81
C PHE A 6 8.42 -13.94 7.67
N VAL A 7 7.11 -13.79 7.46
CA VAL A 7 6.22 -14.89 7.09
C VAL A 7 5.73 -14.63 5.68
N LEU A 8 5.94 -15.61 4.81
CA LEU A 8 5.53 -15.52 3.42
C LEU A 8 4.34 -16.44 3.18
N LEU A 9 3.19 -15.85 2.86
CA LEU A 9 2.01 -16.57 2.41
C LEU A 9 2.13 -16.81 0.91
N ARG A 10 2.11 -18.08 0.49
CA ARG A 10 2.17 -18.47 -0.92
C ARG A 10 0.96 -19.32 -1.27
N PRO A 11 0.33 -19.11 -2.42
CA PRO A 11 -0.67 -20.04 -2.93
C PRO A 11 -0.02 -21.41 -3.20
N ASP A 12 -0.76 -22.48 -2.94
CA ASP A 12 -0.34 -23.82 -3.32
C ASP A 12 -0.63 -24.04 -4.81
N TRP A 13 0.40 -23.81 -5.62
CA TRP A 13 0.38 -24.01 -7.07
C TRP A 13 0.23 -25.46 -7.51
N SER A 14 0.59 -26.40 -6.64
CA SER A 14 0.70 -27.83 -7.00
C SER A 14 -0.63 -28.57 -6.91
N SER A 15 -1.52 -28.16 -6.01
CA SER A 15 -2.76 -28.89 -5.71
C SER A 15 -4.04 -28.20 -6.20
N THR A 16 -4.08 -26.87 -6.28
CA THR A 16 -5.33 -26.11 -6.49
C THR A 16 -5.50 -25.54 -7.89
N GLY A 17 -4.42 -25.40 -8.67
CA GLY A 17 -4.46 -24.74 -9.97
C GLY A 17 -4.94 -23.27 -9.93
N SER A 18 -5.02 -22.64 -8.75
CA SER A 18 -5.91 -21.51 -8.41
C SER A 18 -5.91 -20.30 -9.36
N GLY A 19 -4.82 -20.01 -10.07
CA GLY A 19 -4.79 -18.84 -10.98
C GLY A 19 -4.28 -17.56 -10.33
N ILE A 20 -4.25 -17.50 -9.01
CA ILE A 20 -4.04 -16.29 -8.21
C ILE A 20 -2.55 -16.03 -8.02
N PHE A 21 -2.05 -14.83 -8.37
CA PHE A 21 -0.62 -14.44 -8.43
C PHE A 21 0.17 -15.06 -9.60
N LYS A 22 -0.49 -15.40 -10.71
CA LYS A 22 0.16 -15.95 -11.91
C LYS A 22 0.62 -14.81 -12.83
N GLY A 23 1.77 -14.22 -12.54
CA GLY A 23 2.32 -13.14 -13.35
C GLY A 23 3.81 -12.95 -13.18
N GLY A 24 4.53 -12.67 -14.27
CA GLY A 24 5.95 -12.29 -14.22
C GLY A 24 6.17 -10.83 -13.79
N ARG A 25 5.10 -10.07 -13.59
CA ARG A 25 5.13 -8.65 -13.21
C ARG A 25 4.28 -8.44 -11.96
N ILE A 26 4.76 -7.55 -11.09
CA ILE A 26 4.05 -7.14 -9.87
C ILE A 26 2.86 -6.22 -10.21
N TYR A 27 2.99 -5.42 -11.28
CA TYR A 27 1.95 -4.53 -11.80
C TYR A 27 1.79 -4.68 -13.31
N GLY A 28 0.60 -4.36 -13.80
CA GLY A 28 0.33 -4.22 -15.24
C GLY A 28 -0.55 -5.32 -15.82
N GLY A 29 -1.40 -5.95 -15.01
CA GLY A 29 -2.54 -6.72 -15.50
C GLY A 29 -2.17 -8.07 -16.12
N SER A 30 -1.04 -8.65 -15.73
CA SER A 30 -0.66 -10.00 -16.17
C SER A 30 -1.56 -11.10 -15.60
N TYR A 31 -2.40 -10.77 -14.63
CA TYR A 31 -3.46 -11.58 -14.02
C TYR A 31 -4.50 -10.64 -13.39
N ASN A 32 -5.56 -11.20 -12.80
CA ASN A 32 -6.53 -10.43 -12.01
C ASN A 32 -5.91 -9.98 -10.68
N GLU A 33 -5.26 -8.81 -10.69
CA GLU A 33 -4.57 -8.24 -9.54
C GLU A 33 -5.55 -7.92 -8.39
N GLY A 34 -6.73 -7.38 -8.70
CA GLY A 34 -7.74 -7.04 -7.70
C GLY A 34 -8.18 -8.27 -6.89
N GLU A 35 -8.55 -9.35 -7.58
CA GLU A 35 -8.91 -10.62 -6.95
C GLU A 35 -7.77 -11.18 -6.10
N ALA A 36 -6.52 -11.12 -6.59
CA ALA A 36 -5.37 -11.62 -5.86
C ALA A 36 -5.09 -10.83 -4.58
N TYR A 37 -5.16 -9.51 -4.62
CA TYR A 37 -4.95 -8.66 -3.47
C TYR A 37 -6.07 -8.80 -2.43
N LEU A 38 -7.33 -8.92 -2.87
CA LEU A 38 -8.47 -9.21 -2.00
C LEU A 38 -8.32 -10.57 -1.31
N TYR A 39 -7.94 -11.60 -2.06
CA TYR A 39 -7.65 -12.92 -1.51
C TYR A 39 -6.52 -12.87 -0.47
N PHE A 40 -5.44 -12.15 -0.76
CA PHE A 40 -4.32 -11.98 0.18
C PHE A 40 -4.74 -11.27 1.46
N CYS A 41 -5.56 -10.22 1.38
CA CYS A 41 -6.08 -9.54 2.57
C CYS A 41 -6.83 -10.51 3.50
N ARG A 42 -7.69 -11.35 2.92
CA ARG A 42 -8.41 -12.38 3.68
C ARG A 42 -7.46 -13.43 4.24
N ALA A 43 -6.58 -13.98 3.41
CA ALA A 43 -5.63 -15.02 3.81
C ALA A 43 -4.68 -14.57 4.93
N ALA A 44 -4.25 -13.30 4.92
CA ALA A 44 -3.42 -12.73 5.97
C ALA A 44 -4.13 -12.68 7.33
N LEU A 45 -5.40 -12.26 7.36
CA LEU A 45 -6.21 -12.23 8.58
C LEU A 45 -6.53 -13.66 9.08
N GLU A 46 -6.89 -14.57 8.16
CA GLU A 46 -7.10 -15.98 8.51
C GLU A 46 -5.82 -16.62 9.07
N TYR A 47 -4.65 -16.32 8.50
CA TYR A 47 -3.37 -16.79 9.03
C TYR A 47 -3.16 -16.33 10.47
N LEU A 48 -3.42 -15.07 10.81
CA LEU A 48 -3.27 -14.57 12.18
C LEU A 48 -4.15 -15.37 13.14
N VAL A 49 -5.42 -15.58 12.79
CA VAL A 49 -6.36 -16.38 13.60
C VAL A 49 -5.90 -17.82 13.76
N HIS A 50 -5.59 -18.52 12.66
CA HIS A 50 -5.27 -19.95 12.68
C HIS A 50 -3.90 -20.24 13.29
N SER A 51 -2.96 -19.30 13.22
CA SER A 51 -1.66 -19.43 13.87
C SER A 51 -1.68 -19.03 15.34
N GLY A 52 -2.81 -18.54 15.86
CA GLY A 52 -2.93 -18.03 17.24
C GLY A 52 -2.16 -16.73 17.50
N ARG A 53 -1.75 -16.02 16.44
CA ARG A 53 -1.03 -14.74 16.56
C ARG A 53 -2.01 -13.61 16.84
N GLN A 54 -1.75 -12.89 17.91
CA GLN A 54 -2.57 -11.76 18.37
C GLN A 54 -1.71 -10.48 18.35
N PRO A 55 -1.52 -9.85 17.17
CA PRO A 55 -0.76 -8.60 17.09
C PRO A 55 -1.56 -7.43 17.67
N ASP A 56 -0.86 -6.46 18.25
CA ASP A 56 -1.49 -5.21 18.69
C ASP A 56 -1.88 -4.32 17.49
N ILE A 57 -1.10 -4.39 16.40
CA ILE A 57 -1.28 -3.57 15.20
C ILE A 57 -1.24 -4.47 13.96
N ILE A 58 -2.21 -4.29 13.06
CA ILE A 58 -2.20 -4.87 11.72
C ILE A 58 -1.99 -3.72 10.74
N HIS A 59 -0.80 -3.63 10.16
CA HIS A 59 -0.41 -2.50 9.32
C HIS A 59 -0.54 -2.86 7.84
N ALA A 60 -1.58 -2.34 7.19
CA ALA A 60 -1.82 -2.44 5.76
C ALA A 60 -1.10 -1.30 5.01
N HIS A 61 -0.65 -1.59 3.79
CA HIS A 61 0.00 -0.62 2.92
C HIS A 61 -0.73 -0.57 1.57
N GLU A 62 -1.15 0.63 1.20
CA GLU A 62 -1.81 0.95 -0.08
C GLU A 62 -3.13 0.22 -0.34
N TRP A 63 -3.74 0.57 -1.47
CA TRP A 63 -5.01 0.01 -1.93
C TRP A 63 -5.01 -1.52 -2.02
N GLN A 64 -3.85 -2.13 -2.30
CA GLN A 64 -3.65 -3.59 -2.36
C GLN A 64 -3.97 -4.26 -1.03
N ALA A 65 -3.73 -3.60 0.11
CA ALA A 65 -4.00 -4.14 1.44
C ALA A 65 -5.19 -3.45 2.14
N SER A 66 -5.82 -2.46 1.52
CA SER A 66 -6.88 -1.66 2.15
C SER A 66 -8.17 -2.43 2.46
N ALA A 67 -8.36 -3.64 1.92
CA ALA A 67 -9.45 -4.51 2.35
C ALA A 67 -9.24 -5.11 3.76
N VAL A 68 -8.01 -5.13 4.28
CA VAL A 68 -7.69 -5.63 5.64
C VAL A 68 -8.50 -4.91 6.73
N PRO A 69 -8.45 -3.57 6.89
CA PRO A 69 -9.26 -2.88 7.89
C PRO A 69 -10.77 -3.08 7.70
N MET A 70 -11.24 -3.17 6.45
CA MET A 70 -12.66 -3.39 6.13
C MET A 70 -13.12 -4.76 6.65
N LEU A 71 -12.38 -5.81 6.30
CA LEU A 71 -12.63 -7.18 6.77
C LEU A 71 -12.41 -7.31 8.29
N PHE A 72 -11.45 -6.57 8.83
CA PHE A 72 -11.14 -6.62 10.26
C PHE A 72 -12.36 -6.31 11.11
N TRP A 73 -13.00 -5.15 10.89
CA TRP A 73 -14.13 -4.75 11.73
C TRP A 73 -15.37 -5.61 11.52
N ASP A 74 -15.63 -6.00 10.27
CA ASP A 74 -16.82 -6.77 9.91
C ASP A 74 -16.74 -8.25 10.37
N TYR A 75 -15.56 -8.86 10.31
CA TYR A 75 -15.43 -10.32 10.44
C TYR A 75 -14.38 -10.82 11.44
N PHE A 76 -13.32 -10.05 11.70
CA PHE A 76 -12.16 -10.51 12.49
C PHE A 76 -11.99 -9.84 13.85
N SER A 77 -12.72 -8.76 14.14
CA SER A 77 -12.59 -7.98 15.38
C SER A 77 -12.80 -8.84 16.63
N ASN A 78 -13.77 -9.76 16.61
CA ASN A 78 -14.00 -10.70 17.72
C ASN A 78 -12.94 -11.82 17.81
N LYS A 79 -12.22 -12.10 16.71
CA LYS A 79 -11.18 -13.14 16.63
C LYS A 79 -9.78 -12.61 16.96
N LEU A 80 -9.59 -11.30 16.77
CA LEU A 80 -8.35 -10.54 17.00
C LEU A 80 -8.65 -9.32 17.91
N PRO A 81 -9.19 -9.52 19.12
CA PRO A 81 -9.80 -8.45 19.92
C PRO A 81 -8.83 -7.35 20.39
N GLY A 82 -7.53 -7.66 20.48
CA GLY A 82 -6.49 -6.70 20.86
C GLY A 82 -5.93 -5.88 19.69
N ALA A 83 -6.22 -6.28 18.45
CA ALA A 83 -5.61 -5.67 17.28
C ALA A 83 -6.28 -4.34 16.89
N ARG A 84 -5.48 -3.45 16.31
CA ARG A 84 -5.94 -2.23 15.65
C ARG A 84 -5.37 -2.15 14.22
N PRO A 85 -6.23 -2.01 13.20
CA PRO A 85 -5.73 -1.87 11.84
C PRO A 85 -5.18 -0.46 11.61
N ALA A 86 -4.03 -0.37 10.95
CA ALA A 86 -3.44 0.87 10.46
C ALA A 86 -3.24 0.78 8.95
N LEU A 87 -3.30 1.92 8.26
CA LEU A 87 -3.06 2.02 6.82
C LEU A 87 -1.98 3.05 6.52
N THR A 88 -1.00 2.70 5.70
CA THR A 88 -0.11 3.70 5.07
C THR A 88 -0.42 3.87 3.59
N ILE A 89 -0.49 5.12 3.15
CA ILE A 89 -0.76 5.53 1.77
C ILE A 89 0.49 6.25 1.25
N HIS A 90 1.12 5.75 0.19
CA HIS A 90 2.29 6.41 -0.43
C HIS A 90 1.92 7.30 -1.61
N ASN A 91 0.78 7.04 -2.26
CA ASN A 91 0.20 7.92 -3.26
C ASN A 91 -1.33 7.74 -3.33
N MET A 92 -2.05 8.80 -3.71
CA MET A 92 -3.51 8.74 -3.86
C MET A 92 -3.96 8.64 -5.33
N ASP A 93 -3.02 8.49 -6.27
CA ASP A 93 -3.33 8.37 -7.70
C ASP A 93 -3.98 7.02 -8.03
N ASN A 94 -3.55 5.95 -7.35
CA ASN A 94 -4.09 4.61 -7.51
C ASN A 94 -4.97 4.24 -6.30
N SER A 95 -6.28 4.29 -6.50
CA SER A 95 -7.27 4.14 -5.41
C SER A 95 -7.87 2.74 -5.27
N GLY A 96 -7.49 1.80 -6.15
CA GLY A 96 -7.99 0.42 -6.15
C GLY A 96 -9.49 0.36 -6.41
N GLU A 97 -9.90 0.64 -7.65
CA GLU A 97 -11.29 0.43 -8.06
C GLU A 97 -11.64 -1.06 -7.97
N CYS A 98 -12.81 -1.36 -7.39
CA CYS A 98 -13.27 -2.73 -7.19
C CYS A 98 -14.79 -2.77 -7.33
N ARG A 99 -15.33 -3.72 -8.09
CA ARG A 99 -16.78 -3.95 -8.11
C ARG A 99 -17.21 -4.72 -6.86
N GLN A 100 -18.45 -4.51 -6.42
CA GLN A 100 -19.02 -5.21 -5.27
C GLN A 100 -18.97 -6.75 -5.40
N ASP A 101 -19.14 -7.28 -6.62
CA ASP A 101 -19.02 -8.72 -6.91
C ASP A 101 -17.57 -9.22 -6.88
N GLU A 102 -16.61 -8.41 -7.35
CA GLU A 102 -15.17 -8.71 -7.25
C GLU A 102 -14.72 -8.77 -5.78
N PHE A 103 -15.28 -7.91 -4.92
CA PHE A 103 -14.98 -7.91 -3.48
C PHE A 103 -15.30 -9.27 -2.82
N ALA A 104 -16.22 -10.06 -3.39
CA ALA A 104 -16.56 -11.39 -2.91
C ALA A 104 -15.39 -12.40 -2.96
N ALA A 105 -14.28 -12.08 -3.65
CA ALA A 105 -13.02 -12.81 -3.55
C ALA A 105 -12.47 -12.88 -2.11
N THR A 106 -12.90 -11.96 -1.22
CA THR A 106 -12.61 -12.00 0.23
C THR A 106 -13.49 -12.96 1.03
N GLY A 107 -14.53 -13.53 0.40
CA GLY A 107 -15.59 -14.28 1.07
C GLY A 107 -16.66 -13.41 1.74
N VAL A 108 -16.66 -12.09 1.51
CA VAL A 108 -17.65 -11.13 2.04
C VAL A 108 -18.30 -10.37 0.88
N SER A 109 -19.62 -10.15 0.93
CA SER A 109 -20.31 -9.35 -0.10
C SER A 109 -19.83 -7.90 -0.06
N GLY A 110 -19.45 -7.34 -1.22
CA GLY A 110 -19.06 -5.93 -1.31
C GLY A 110 -20.20 -4.94 -0.99
N GLU A 111 -21.46 -5.38 -1.08
CA GLU A 111 -22.64 -4.56 -0.79
C GLU A 111 -22.62 -3.96 0.63
N VAL A 112 -22.03 -4.66 1.61
CA VAL A 112 -21.98 -4.16 3.00
C VAL A 112 -21.12 -2.89 3.14
N PHE A 113 -20.27 -2.63 2.15
CA PHE A 113 -19.38 -1.46 2.06
C PHE A 113 -19.87 -0.40 1.06
N ALA A 114 -20.98 -0.65 0.36
CA ALA A 114 -21.54 0.19 -0.70
C ALA A 114 -22.34 1.39 -0.15
N ASP A 115 -21.69 2.19 0.69
CA ASP A 115 -22.24 3.42 1.25
C ASP A 115 -21.23 4.56 1.04
N VAL A 116 -21.74 5.78 0.81
CA VAL A 116 -20.92 7.00 0.65
C VAL A 116 -20.03 7.24 1.87
N GLU A 117 -20.53 6.91 3.06
CA GLU A 117 -19.78 7.04 4.31
C GLU A 117 -18.78 5.89 4.52
N LYS A 118 -18.82 4.86 3.65
CA LYS A 118 -17.96 3.67 3.69
C LYS A 118 -16.98 3.65 2.50
N ALA A 119 -17.10 2.68 1.60
CA ALA A 119 -16.14 2.45 0.51
C ALA A 119 -16.70 2.75 -0.88
N LEU A 120 -17.94 3.26 -1.00
CA LEU A 120 -18.53 3.58 -2.30
C LEU A 120 -17.67 4.60 -3.04
N ASP A 121 -17.41 4.35 -4.32
CA ASP A 121 -16.75 5.30 -5.20
C ASP A 121 -17.74 6.36 -5.69
N GLU A 122 -17.65 7.55 -5.11
CA GLU A 122 -18.60 8.63 -5.41
C GLU A 122 -18.51 9.12 -6.86
N ARG A 123 -17.38 8.90 -7.53
CA ARG A 123 -17.16 9.33 -8.92
C ARG A 123 -18.03 8.57 -9.91
N THR A 124 -18.52 7.39 -9.52
CA THR A 124 -19.24 6.48 -10.41
C THR A 124 -20.74 6.46 -10.14
N ILE A 125 -21.22 7.22 -9.15
CA ILE A 125 -22.64 7.34 -8.82
C ILE A 125 -23.41 7.82 -10.07
N GLY A 126 -24.50 7.12 -10.39
CA GLY A 126 -25.35 7.39 -11.56
C GLY A 126 -24.94 6.68 -12.86
N HIS A 127 -23.73 6.10 -12.92
CA HIS A 127 -23.26 5.34 -14.08
C HIS A 127 -22.91 3.89 -13.71
N ASN A 128 -22.07 3.71 -12.70
CA ASN A 128 -21.63 2.41 -12.19
C ASN A 128 -21.71 2.42 -10.64
N PRO A 129 -22.93 2.40 -10.05
CA PRO A 129 -23.13 2.49 -8.61
C PRO A 129 -22.61 1.25 -7.86
N GLU A 130 -22.24 0.18 -8.56
CA GLU A 130 -21.67 -1.03 -8.01
C GLU A 130 -20.16 -0.93 -7.67
N ARG A 131 -19.54 0.24 -7.86
CA ARG A 131 -18.10 0.45 -7.67
C ARG A 131 -17.76 0.89 -6.25
N LEU A 132 -16.74 0.24 -5.71
CA LEU A 132 -16.06 0.57 -4.47
C LEU A 132 -14.67 1.13 -4.80
N CYS A 133 -14.15 1.92 -3.86
CA CYS A 133 -12.79 2.39 -3.82
C CYS A 133 -12.10 1.76 -2.60
N LEU A 134 -11.19 0.81 -2.84
CA LEU A 134 -10.52 0.08 -1.77
C LEU A 134 -9.72 1.04 -0.87
N LEU A 135 -9.03 2.02 -1.45
CA LEU A 135 -8.27 3.00 -0.66
C LEU A 135 -9.17 3.84 0.27
N LYS A 136 -10.35 4.27 -0.22
CA LYS A 136 -11.36 4.96 0.60
C LYS A 136 -11.84 4.07 1.75
N GLY A 137 -12.19 2.81 1.46
CA GLY A 137 -12.55 1.84 2.49
C GLY A 137 -11.44 1.66 3.52
N GLY A 138 -10.18 1.55 3.08
CA GLY A 138 -9.02 1.49 3.96
C GLY A 138 -8.91 2.71 4.89
N ILE A 139 -9.10 3.92 4.35
CA ILE A 139 -9.08 5.18 5.11
C ILE A 139 -10.18 5.19 6.18
N VAL A 140 -11.42 4.86 5.79
CA VAL A 140 -12.57 4.91 6.69
C VAL A 140 -12.43 3.89 7.82
N TYR A 141 -12.02 2.65 7.51
CA TYR A 141 -12.02 1.55 8.47
C TYR A 141 -10.74 1.42 9.30
N SER A 142 -9.63 2.08 8.95
CA SER A 142 -8.40 2.01 9.75
C SER A 142 -8.54 2.79 11.06
N SER A 143 -7.90 2.33 12.14
CA SER A 143 -7.81 3.08 13.39
C SER A 143 -6.84 4.27 13.28
N VAL A 144 -5.80 4.13 12.47
CA VAL A 144 -4.85 5.19 12.13
C VAL A 144 -4.53 5.10 10.64
N VAL A 145 -4.41 6.25 9.98
CA VAL A 145 -3.96 6.35 8.60
C VAL A 145 -2.69 7.19 8.57
N THR A 146 -1.66 6.74 7.87
CA THR A 146 -0.43 7.49 7.67
C THR A 146 -0.11 7.70 6.20
N THR A 147 0.70 8.72 5.93
CA THR A 147 1.26 8.97 4.60
C THR A 147 2.73 9.38 4.68
N VAL A 148 3.40 9.52 3.54
CA VAL A 148 4.86 9.52 3.40
C VAL A 148 5.60 10.76 3.91
N SER A 149 4.88 11.82 4.30
CA SER A 149 5.46 12.97 4.99
C SER A 149 4.38 13.88 5.60
N PRO A 150 4.75 14.71 6.60
CA PRO A 150 3.87 15.79 7.08
C PRO A 150 3.44 16.76 5.98
N THR A 151 4.36 17.09 5.05
CA THR A 151 4.05 17.96 3.91
C THR A 151 3.00 17.32 3.01
N TYR A 152 3.16 16.05 2.66
CA TYR A 152 2.19 15.36 1.80
C TYR A 152 0.83 15.16 2.52
N ALA A 153 0.82 14.96 3.84
CA ALA A 153 -0.41 14.97 4.63
C ALA A 153 -1.14 16.32 4.51
N MET A 154 -0.41 17.44 4.59
CA MET A 154 -0.99 18.77 4.36
C MET A 154 -1.49 18.94 2.93
N GLU A 155 -0.69 18.56 1.92
CA GLU A 155 -1.07 18.67 0.50
C GLU A 155 -2.31 17.84 0.14
N THR A 156 -2.49 16.67 0.76
CA THR A 156 -3.68 15.84 0.56
C THR A 156 -4.93 16.42 1.25
N MET A 157 -4.76 17.09 2.39
CA MET A 157 -5.86 17.76 3.09
C MET A 157 -6.27 19.10 2.44
N THR A 158 -5.29 19.89 1.96
CA THR A 158 -5.53 21.28 1.53
C THR A 158 -5.03 21.62 0.12
N GLY A 159 -4.02 20.91 -0.39
CA GLY A 159 -3.31 21.21 -1.65
C GLY A 159 -3.83 20.50 -2.91
N GLY A 160 -4.90 19.71 -2.79
CA GLY A 160 -5.52 19.01 -3.91
C GLY A 160 -4.89 17.65 -4.26
N ALA A 161 -3.82 17.24 -3.59
CA ALA A 161 -3.12 15.97 -3.88
C ALA A 161 -3.98 14.72 -3.64
N ALA A 162 -5.05 14.83 -2.84
CA ALA A 162 -6.02 13.74 -2.63
C ALA A 162 -7.11 13.67 -3.70
N GLY A 163 -7.21 14.67 -4.59
CA GLY A 163 -8.30 14.77 -5.55
C GLY A 163 -9.67 14.65 -4.88
N TRP A 164 -10.50 13.74 -5.38
CA TRP A 164 -11.84 13.47 -4.85
C TRP A 164 -11.84 12.83 -3.45
N LEU A 165 -10.79 12.09 -3.06
CA LEU A 165 -10.68 11.48 -1.72
C LEU A 165 -10.55 12.52 -0.60
N ARG A 166 -10.27 13.79 -0.95
CA ARG A 166 -10.24 14.89 0.00
C ARG A 166 -11.55 15.02 0.78
N SER A 167 -12.70 14.75 0.17
CA SER A 167 -13.99 14.79 0.87
C SER A 167 -14.02 13.81 2.04
N THR A 168 -13.49 12.60 1.83
CA THR A 168 -13.36 11.56 2.86
C THR A 168 -12.35 11.98 3.93
N LEU A 169 -11.17 12.47 3.53
CA LEU A 169 -10.13 12.89 4.48
C LEU A 169 -10.54 14.08 5.35
N SER A 170 -11.39 14.96 4.83
CA SER A 170 -11.86 16.17 5.52
C SER A 170 -12.96 15.87 6.56
N ARG A 171 -13.45 14.63 6.63
CA ARG A 171 -14.37 14.20 7.70
C ARG A 171 -13.63 14.25 9.04
N PRO A 172 -14.16 14.87 10.09
CA PRO A 172 -13.45 15.02 11.37
C PRO A 172 -12.85 13.71 11.90
N GLU A 173 -13.64 12.64 11.90
CA GLU A 173 -13.25 11.30 12.38
C GLU A 173 -12.17 10.61 11.53
N VAL A 174 -11.96 11.06 10.29
CA VAL A 174 -10.89 10.59 9.40
C VAL A 174 -9.66 11.49 9.53
N GLY A 175 -9.86 12.80 9.54
CA GLY A 175 -8.79 13.78 9.68
C GLY A 175 -8.03 13.64 10.99
N ASP A 176 -8.73 13.39 12.11
CA ASP A 176 -8.14 13.25 13.44
C ASP A 176 -7.20 12.03 13.57
N LYS A 177 -7.32 11.06 12.66
CA LYS A 177 -6.50 9.84 12.62
C LYS A 177 -5.52 9.80 11.43
N TYR A 178 -5.38 10.89 10.67
CA TYR A 178 -4.54 10.95 9.48
C TYR A 178 -3.23 11.72 9.72
N TRP A 179 -2.08 11.05 9.55
CA TRP A 179 -0.77 11.58 9.96
C TRP A 179 0.30 11.43 8.88
N GLY A 180 1.16 12.43 8.75
CA GLY A 180 2.36 12.31 7.92
C GLY A 180 3.54 11.71 8.70
N VAL A 181 4.09 10.59 8.21
CA VAL A 181 5.28 9.94 8.75
C VAL A 181 6.37 9.93 7.68
N LEU A 182 7.50 10.58 7.97
CA LEU A 182 8.59 10.72 7.02
C LEU A 182 9.20 9.34 6.69
N ASN A 183 9.33 9.04 5.39
CA ASN A 183 10.03 7.84 4.95
C ASN A 183 11.50 7.84 5.42
N GLY A 184 11.96 6.66 5.86
CA GLY A 184 13.36 6.40 6.15
C GLY A 184 14.03 5.62 5.03
N ILE A 185 15.37 5.58 5.07
CA ILE A 185 16.19 4.66 4.29
C ILE A 185 17.11 3.89 5.24
N ASP A 186 17.53 2.70 4.83
CA ASP A 186 18.64 2.01 5.50
C ASP A 186 19.95 2.70 5.13
N THR A 187 20.50 3.49 6.06
CA THR A 187 21.73 4.25 5.84
C THR A 187 22.99 3.42 5.94
N GLU A 188 22.92 2.15 6.35
CA GLU A 188 24.06 1.24 6.27
C GLU A 188 24.14 0.65 4.86
N MET A 189 23.00 0.23 4.32
CA MET A 189 22.89 -0.27 2.95
C MET A 189 23.10 0.84 1.92
N TRP A 190 22.45 1.99 2.09
CA TRP A 190 22.48 3.12 1.16
C TRP A 190 23.51 4.18 1.60
N ASN A 191 24.78 3.76 1.72
CA ASN A 191 25.87 4.63 2.17
C ASN A 191 26.93 4.86 1.08
N PRO A 192 26.99 6.03 0.43
CA PRO A 192 28.00 6.28 -0.59
C PRO A 192 29.44 6.26 -0.06
N ALA A 193 29.66 6.32 1.25
CA ALA A 193 31.00 6.23 1.83
C ALA A 193 31.55 4.79 1.86
N THR A 194 30.67 3.79 1.76
CA THR A 194 31.03 2.36 1.89
C THR A 194 30.39 1.47 0.83
N ASP A 195 29.55 2.02 -0.04
CA ASP A 195 28.80 1.25 -1.06
C ASP A 195 29.77 0.68 -2.12
N PRO A 196 29.91 -0.66 -2.21
CA PRO A 196 30.81 -1.29 -3.17
C PRO A 196 30.26 -1.29 -4.61
N LEU A 197 28.99 -0.90 -4.81
CA LEU A 197 28.34 -0.90 -6.12
C LEU A 197 28.61 0.37 -6.93
N ILE A 198 29.11 1.43 -6.28
CA ILE A 198 29.50 2.67 -6.96
C ILE A 198 31.00 2.66 -7.31
N PRO A 199 31.38 3.26 -8.45
CA PRO A 199 32.77 3.18 -8.94
C PRO A 199 33.79 3.91 -8.05
N ALA A 200 33.33 4.80 -7.18
CA ALA A 200 34.15 5.46 -6.18
C ALA A 200 33.29 5.89 -4.98
N CYS A 201 33.69 5.50 -3.77
CA CYS A 201 33.06 5.96 -2.54
C CYS A 201 33.24 7.47 -2.34
N PHE A 202 32.27 8.12 -1.71
CA PHE A 202 32.32 9.54 -1.37
C PHE A 202 31.48 9.86 -0.13
N SER A 203 31.76 11.00 0.50
CA SER A 203 30.98 11.52 1.62
C SER A 203 30.76 13.02 1.49
N ALA A 204 29.98 13.61 2.40
CA ALA A 204 29.82 15.05 2.46
C ALA A 204 31.16 15.79 2.71
N ALA A 205 32.09 15.16 3.45
CA ALA A 205 33.41 15.72 3.73
C ALA A 205 34.41 15.46 2.58
N VAL A 206 34.23 14.39 1.80
CA VAL A 206 35.12 14.00 0.69
C VAL A 206 34.27 13.73 -0.56
N PRO A 207 33.87 14.78 -1.31
CA PRO A 207 32.87 14.66 -2.38
C PRO A 207 33.43 14.21 -3.73
N ASP A 208 34.76 14.16 -3.92
CA ASP A 208 35.40 13.94 -5.23
C ASP A 208 34.95 12.64 -5.92
N GLY A 209 34.69 11.57 -5.16
CA GLY A 209 34.16 10.30 -5.68
C GLY A 209 32.81 10.46 -6.39
N LYS A 210 32.00 11.47 -6.02
CA LYS A 210 30.73 11.78 -6.68
C LYS A 210 30.93 12.19 -8.14
N ALA A 211 32.00 12.94 -8.45
CA ALA A 211 32.29 13.35 -9.82
C ALA A 211 32.70 12.15 -10.70
N LEU A 212 33.43 11.19 -10.13
CA LEU A 212 33.76 9.92 -10.79
C LEU A 212 32.50 9.10 -11.06
N CYS A 213 31.60 8.98 -10.07
CA CYS A 213 30.31 8.30 -10.25
C CYS A 213 29.48 8.93 -11.37
N LYS A 214 29.40 10.28 -11.41
CA LYS A 214 28.71 11.00 -12.49
C LYS A 214 29.31 10.68 -13.86
N ARG A 215 30.64 10.77 -14.01
CA ARG A 215 31.31 10.47 -15.28
C ARG A 215 31.07 9.03 -15.72
N PHE A 216 31.19 8.07 -14.82
CA PHE A 216 30.93 6.66 -15.10
C PHE A 216 29.50 6.44 -15.59
N PHE A 217 28.51 6.98 -14.88
CA PHE A 217 27.10 6.87 -15.27
C PHE A 217 26.83 7.51 -16.64
N THR A 218 27.33 8.73 -16.87
CA THR A 218 27.17 9.43 -18.17
C THR A 218 27.85 8.68 -19.31
N ALA A 219 29.06 8.16 -19.10
CA ALA A 219 29.77 7.36 -20.09
C ALA A 219 29.02 6.07 -20.43
N ARG A 220 28.48 5.38 -19.42
CA ARG A 220 27.88 4.06 -19.58
C ARG A 220 26.43 4.09 -20.08
N PHE A 221 25.65 5.10 -19.71
CA PHE A 221 24.20 5.10 -19.92
C PHE A 221 23.66 6.33 -20.66
N TRP A 222 24.46 7.39 -20.83
CA TRP A 222 23.98 8.68 -21.37
C TRP A 222 24.57 9.07 -22.73
N HIS A 223 25.37 8.21 -23.38
CA HIS A 223 26.05 8.51 -24.65
C HIS A 223 25.16 8.53 -25.91
N GLY A 224 23.87 8.87 -25.79
CA GLY A 224 22.92 8.86 -26.93
C GLY A 224 22.04 10.10 -27.12
N TYR A 225 22.01 11.07 -26.20
CA TYR A 225 21.00 12.15 -26.23
C TYR A 225 21.50 13.53 -26.64
N PHE A 226 22.80 13.71 -26.97
CA PHE A 226 23.35 15.02 -27.39
C PHE A 226 24.39 14.92 -28.51
N THR A 227 24.19 14.03 -29.48
CA THR A 227 24.81 14.16 -30.81
C THR A 227 23.72 14.32 -31.87
N ARG A 228 23.08 15.49 -31.87
CA ARG A 228 22.51 16.20 -33.03
C ARG A 228 22.05 17.58 -32.60
#